data_AF-A0A0H2RP16-F1
#
_entry.id   AF-A0A0H2RP16-F1
#
_cell.length_a   1.000
_cell.length_b   1.000
_cell.length_c   1.000
_cell.angle_alpha   90.00
_cell.angle_beta   90.00
_cell.angle_gamma   90.00
#
_symmetry.space_group_name_H-M   'P 1'
#
loop_
_entity.id
_entity.type
_entity.pdbx_description
1 polymer ?
#
loop_
_entity_poly.entity_id
_entity_poly.type
_entity_poly.pdbx_seq_one_letter_code
_entity_poly.pdbx_strand_id
1 'polypeptide(L)'
;MTLDEARDAYVLPRDESERSSYYPPEGRILDSATGTGNWALDIANEVASSVEIHAVDVSGVNFPPSPPSNVHLTISSATKLPDHWSNSFDFVNQRLLFAALLREQWPEALSEMYRVLKPGGSVQLLELDLFHPVPESPVVSHYRDMHAASLSAVGLLYDAAKKLSTMLGEVGFTDVMTVTKPTPVGKKWDEKGLQGAKAYREAFGNWRISSKSRLH
;
A
#
# COMPACT_ATOMS: atom_id res chain seq x y z
N MET A 1 2.86 -17.40 21.98
CA MET A 1 2.87 -15.96 21.72
C MET A 1 1.88 -15.34 22.70
N THR A 2 2.37 -14.52 23.63
CA THR A 2 1.49 -13.73 24.50
C THR A 2 0.86 -12.61 23.67
N LEU A 3 -0.34 -12.13 24.03
CA LEU A 3 -1.05 -11.07 23.27
C LEU A 3 -0.18 -9.81 23.05
N ASP A 4 0.75 -9.52 23.96
CA ASP A 4 1.67 -8.37 23.88
C ASP A 4 2.74 -8.46 22.76
N GLU A 5 2.90 -9.62 22.10
CA GLU A 5 3.85 -9.80 20.98
C GLU A 5 3.17 -9.77 19.59
N ALA A 6 1.85 -9.80 19.56
CA ALA A 6 1.05 -9.85 18.34
C ALA A 6 1.24 -8.59 17.48
N ARG A 7 1.20 -8.74 16.16
CA ARG A 7 1.21 -7.63 15.20
C ARG A 7 0.03 -7.81 14.28
N ASP A 8 -0.87 -6.83 14.28
CA ASP A 8 -2.13 -6.97 13.57
C ASP A 8 -2.01 -6.46 12.14
N ALA A 9 -2.76 -7.07 11.22
CA ALA A 9 -2.79 -6.65 9.82
C ALA A 9 -4.20 -6.35 9.31
N TYR A 10 -4.30 -5.25 8.59
CA TYR A 10 -5.54 -4.77 8.01
C TYR A 10 -5.37 -4.58 6.50
N VAL A 11 -6.09 -5.38 5.72
CA VAL A 11 -6.28 -5.13 4.28
C VAL A 11 -7.53 -4.26 4.15
N LEU A 12 -7.30 -2.96 3.99
CA LEU A 12 -8.29 -1.89 4.13
C LEU A 12 -9.32 -1.80 2.98
N PRO A 13 -10.44 -1.08 3.20
CA PRO A 13 -10.71 -0.21 4.34
C PRO A 13 -11.73 -0.74 5.35
N ARG A 14 -11.32 -0.88 6.62
CA ARG A 14 -12.19 -0.75 7.80
C ARG A 14 -12.82 0.66 7.83
N ASP A 15 -13.82 0.86 8.70
CA ASP A 15 -14.60 2.09 8.76
C ASP A 15 -13.70 3.34 8.92
N GLU A 16 -13.88 4.30 8.01
CA GLU A 16 -13.16 5.58 8.01
C GLU A 16 -13.53 6.43 9.24
N SER A 17 -14.69 6.17 9.86
CA SER A 17 -15.11 6.84 11.09
C SER A 17 -14.21 6.51 12.31
N GLU A 18 -13.50 5.38 12.27
CA GLU A 18 -12.59 4.93 13.35
C GLU A 18 -11.13 5.29 13.05
N ARG A 19 -10.84 5.99 11.93
CA ARG A 19 -9.48 6.17 11.40
C ARG A 19 -8.50 6.78 12.40
N SER A 20 -8.94 7.76 13.18
CA SER A 20 -8.12 8.43 14.19
C SER A 20 -7.74 7.54 15.39
N SER A 21 -8.49 6.49 15.66
CA SER A 21 -8.19 5.56 16.77
C SER A 21 -7.05 4.57 16.44
N TYR A 22 -6.69 4.42 15.17
CA TYR A 22 -5.61 3.54 14.73
C TYR A 22 -4.23 4.15 14.89
N TYR A 23 -4.14 5.47 14.94
CA TYR A 23 -2.86 6.17 15.01
C TYR A 23 -2.50 6.43 16.45
N PRO A 24 -1.22 6.22 16.82
CA PRO A 24 -0.82 6.46 18.18
C PRO A 24 -0.88 7.97 18.47
N PRO A 25 -1.20 8.38 19.72
CA PRO A 25 -1.20 9.79 20.10
C PRO A 25 0.21 10.41 20.08
N GLU A 26 1.24 9.56 20.14
CA GLU A 26 2.66 9.86 20.01
C GLU A 26 3.34 8.62 19.41
N GLY A 27 4.33 8.79 18.53
CA GLY A 27 5.01 7.62 17.95
C GLY A 27 5.42 7.80 16.51
N ARG A 28 5.57 6.69 15.80
CA ARG A 28 6.11 6.64 14.44
C ARG A 28 5.22 5.88 13.48
N ILE A 29 4.95 6.51 12.34
CA ILE A 29 4.20 5.94 11.21
C ILE A 29 5.15 5.79 10.03
N LEU A 30 5.07 4.67 9.31
CA LEU A 30 5.76 4.46 8.04
C LEU A 30 4.76 4.43 6.88
N ASP A 31 5.00 5.24 5.84
CA ASP A 31 4.39 5.13 4.53
C ASP A 31 5.37 4.47 3.55
N SER A 32 5.20 3.16 3.34
CA SER A 32 6.07 2.34 2.50
C SER A 32 5.70 2.46 1.02
N ALA A 33 6.69 2.77 0.18
CA ALA A 33 6.51 3.11 -1.24
C ALA A 33 5.51 4.25 -1.46
N THR A 34 5.81 5.39 -0.83
CA THR A 34 4.96 6.57 -0.73
C THR A 34 4.67 7.26 -2.07
N GLY A 35 5.51 7.05 -3.09
CA GLY A 35 5.40 7.71 -4.38
C GLY A 35 5.47 9.23 -4.27
N THR A 36 4.31 9.89 -4.40
CA THR A 36 4.21 11.35 -4.32
C THR A 36 4.19 11.91 -2.91
N GLY A 37 4.13 11.07 -1.87
CA GLY A 37 4.03 11.55 -0.49
C GLY A 37 2.61 11.94 -0.04
N ASN A 38 1.60 11.89 -0.92
CA ASN A 38 0.28 12.45 -0.60
C ASN A 38 -0.35 11.83 0.65
N TRP A 39 -0.24 10.51 0.82
CA TRP A 39 -0.80 9.86 2.02
C TRP A 39 -0.09 10.32 3.29
N ALA A 40 1.25 10.42 3.27
CA ALA A 40 2.05 10.94 4.37
C ALA A 40 1.72 12.41 4.70
N LEU A 41 1.43 13.23 3.69
CA LEU A 41 1.01 14.62 3.89
C LEU A 41 -0.41 14.74 4.46
N ASP A 42 -1.35 13.95 3.95
CA ASP A 42 -2.72 13.93 4.43
C ASP A 42 -2.75 13.51 5.89
N ILE A 43 -2.03 12.42 6.23
CA ILE A 43 -2.03 11.91 7.60
C ILE A 43 -1.35 12.87 8.58
N ALA A 44 -0.31 13.59 8.16
CA ALA A 44 0.35 14.60 9.00
C ALA A 44 -0.59 15.72 9.44
N ASN A 45 -1.69 15.97 8.71
CA ASN A 45 -2.73 16.94 9.10
C ASN A 45 -3.80 16.35 10.02
N GLU A 46 -3.89 15.02 10.13
CA GLU A 46 -4.90 14.32 10.93
C GLU A 46 -4.38 13.89 12.32
N VAL A 47 -3.08 13.61 12.43
CA VAL A 47 -2.44 13.16 13.68
C VAL A 47 -1.86 14.30 14.51
N ALA A 48 -1.57 14.03 15.78
CA ALA A 48 -0.86 14.98 16.62
C ALA A 48 0.53 15.29 16.07
N SER A 49 1.01 16.52 16.25
CA SER A 49 2.33 16.95 15.78
C SER A 49 3.51 16.23 16.46
N SER A 50 3.25 15.50 17.54
CA SER A 50 4.18 14.57 18.21
C SER A 50 4.39 13.24 17.47
N VAL A 51 3.59 12.97 16.44
CA VAL A 51 3.73 11.76 15.60
C VAL A 51 4.67 12.06 14.45
N GLU A 52 5.70 11.23 14.31
CA GLU A 52 6.67 11.30 13.24
C GLU A 52 6.25 10.37 12.09
N ILE A 53 6.11 10.93 10.89
CA ILE A 53 5.75 10.19 9.68
C ILE A 53 7.01 10.01 8.84
N HIS A 54 7.45 8.78 8.67
CA HIS A 54 8.50 8.44 7.73
C HIS A 54 7.87 7.92 6.46
N ALA A 55 8.30 8.42 5.30
CA ALA A 55 7.81 7.97 4.01
C ALA A 55 8.99 7.58 3.12
N VAL A 56 8.91 6.39 2.53
CA VAL A 56 10.01 5.85 1.71
C VAL A 56 9.56 5.56 0.30
N ASP A 57 10.43 5.78 -0.67
CA ASP A 57 10.24 5.33 -2.05
C ASP A 57 11.59 5.00 -2.69
N VAL A 58 11.61 4.10 -3.67
CA VAL A 58 12.81 3.78 -4.45
C VAL A 58 13.32 4.98 -5.26
N SER A 59 12.48 6.01 -5.47
CA SER A 59 12.82 7.24 -6.14
C SER A 59 12.26 8.48 -5.45
N GLY A 60 13.13 9.45 -5.15
CA GLY A 60 12.71 10.75 -4.61
C GLY A 60 12.17 11.73 -5.65
N VAL A 61 12.00 11.33 -6.92
CA VAL A 61 11.62 12.25 -8.02
C VAL A 61 10.23 12.86 -7.82
N ASN A 62 9.34 12.14 -7.14
CA ASN A 62 7.96 12.55 -6.89
C ASN A 62 7.75 13.10 -5.48
N PHE A 63 8.80 13.19 -4.67
CA PHE A 63 8.71 13.68 -3.30
C PHE A 63 8.19 15.13 -3.27
N PRO A 64 7.34 15.48 -2.28
CA PRO A 64 6.89 16.84 -2.14
C PRO A 64 8.08 17.73 -1.76
N PRO A 65 8.17 18.95 -2.34
CA PRO A 65 9.35 19.80 -2.18
C PRO A 65 9.48 20.38 -0.76
N SER A 66 8.37 20.53 -0.04
CA SER A 66 8.32 21.14 1.29
C SER A 66 7.37 20.37 2.20
N PRO A 67 7.79 19.21 2.74
CA PRO A 67 6.97 18.47 3.71
C PRO A 67 6.88 19.21 5.07
N PRO A 68 5.83 18.96 5.87
CA PRO A 68 5.77 19.38 7.27
C PRO A 68 6.96 18.88 8.09
N SER A 69 7.24 19.51 9.24
CA SER A 69 8.42 19.18 10.08
C SER A 69 8.41 17.77 10.66
N ASN A 70 7.23 17.15 10.79
CA ASN A 70 7.05 15.79 11.28
C ASN A 70 6.97 14.76 10.14
N VAL A 71 7.28 15.14 8.88
CA VAL A 71 7.28 14.24 7.73
C VAL A 71 8.69 14.11 7.17
N HIS A 72 9.23 12.89 7.21
CA HIS A 72 10.60 12.54 6.81
C HIS A 72 10.59 11.69 5.56
N LEU A 73 11.15 12.21 4.47
CA LEU A 73 11.20 11.52 3.19
C LEU A 73 12.56 10.85 3.00
N THR A 74 12.58 9.55 2.69
CA THR A 74 13.83 8.79 2.52
C THR A 74 13.80 7.96 1.24
N ILE A 75 14.88 7.97 0.47
CA ILE A 75 15.01 7.07 -0.69
C ILE A 75 15.40 5.68 -0.18
N SER A 76 14.49 4.71 -0.27
CA SER A 76 14.70 3.33 0.20
C SER A 76 13.68 2.37 -0.45
N SER A 77 14.03 1.10 -0.59
CA SER A 77 13.14 0.07 -1.13
C SER A 77 12.20 -0.46 -0.05
N ALA A 78 10.94 -0.70 -0.40
CA ALA A 78 10.00 -1.43 0.46
C ALA A 78 10.49 -2.84 0.82
N THR A 79 11.34 -3.45 -0.01
CA THR A 79 11.94 -4.78 0.23
C THR A 79 13.26 -4.73 1.02
N LYS A 80 13.78 -3.53 1.31
CA LYS A 80 15.01 -3.33 2.07
C LYS A 80 14.99 -1.96 2.75
N LEU A 81 14.22 -1.88 3.82
CA LEU A 81 14.14 -0.72 4.70
C LEU A 81 15.45 -0.59 5.51
N PRO A 82 15.76 0.59 6.07
CA PRO A 82 16.95 0.77 6.89
C PRO A 82 17.07 -0.26 8.02
N ASP A 83 18.27 -0.82 8.20
CA ASP A 83 18.48 -1.91 9.15
C ASP A 83 18.19 -1.50 10.60
N HIS A 84 18.43 -0.23 10.94
CA HIS A 84 18.19 0.34 12.28
C HIS A 84 16.71 0.59 12.62
N TRP A 85 15.78 0.30 11.70
CA TRP A 85 14.33 0.52 11.89
C TRP A 85 13.59 -0.64 12.54
N SER A 86 14.26 -1.72 12.92
CA SER A 86 13.62 -2.86 13.60
C SER A 86 12.86 -2.40 14.85
N ASN A 87 11.61 -2.85 15.01
CA ASN A 87 10.72 -2.49 16.12
C ASN A 87 10.65 -0.97 16.40
N SER A 88 10.59 -0.14 15.36
CA SER A 88 10.61 1.33 15.48
C SER A 88 9.28 1.99 15.20
N PHE A 89 8.37 1.31 14.49
CA PHE A 89 7.11 1.89 14.01
C PHE A 89 5.92 1.30 14.74
N ASP A 90 4.94 2.16 15.01
CA ASP A 90 3.66 1.77 15.59
C ASP A 90 2.66 1.39 14.50
N PHE A 91 2.81 1.99 13.32
CA PHE A 91 1.93 1.76 12.17
C PHE A 91 2.70 1.78 10.85
N VAL A 92 2.33 0.89 9.92
CA VAL A 92 2.85 0.88 8.54
C VAL A 92 1.68 0.93 7.55
N ASN A 93 1.75 1.85 6.60
CA ASN A 93 0.87 1.93 5.44
C ASN A 93 1.62 1.52 4.17
N GLN A 94 0.94 0.83 3.25
CA GLN A 94 1.39 0.64 1.87
C GLN A 94 0.17 0.57 0.95
N ARG A 95 0.27 1.12 -0.27
CA ARG A 95 -0.83 1.06 -1.24
C ARG A 95 -0.39 0.94 -2.69
N LEU A 96 -1.12 0.15 -3.47
CA LEU A 96 -1.05 0.05 -4.93
C LEU A 96 0.27 -0.49 -5.49
N LEU A 97 0.91 -1.42 -4.79
CA LEU A 97 2.17 -2.03 -5.21
C LEU A 97 1.98 -3.21 -6.17
N PHE A 98 0.73 -3.62 -6.49
CA PHE A 98 0.46 -4.64 -7.53
C PHE A 98 1.09 -4.33 -8.89
N ALA A 99 1.35 -3.04 -9.18
CA ALA A 99 1.96 -2.58 -10.42
C ALA A 99 3.49 -2.37 -10.32
N ALA A 100 4.09 -2.59 -9.16
CA ALA A 100 5.49 -2.25 -8.88
C ALA A 100 6.32 -3.40 -8.28
N LEU A 101 5.74 -4.20 -7.38
CA LEU A 101 6.43 -5.36 -6.80
C LEU A 101 6.25 -6.59 -7.68
N LEU A 102 7.37 -7.24 -7.98
CA LEU A 102 7.38 -8.58 -8.55
C LEU A 102 6.84 -9.59 -7.53
N ARG A 103 6.36 -10.74 -8.03
CA ARG A 103 5.81 -11.85 -7.22
C ARG A 103 6.73 -12.23 -6.06
N GLU A 104 8.03 -12.32 -6.32
CA GLU A 104 9.04 -12.75 -5.35
C GLU A 104 9.34 -11.67 -4.31
N GLN A 105 9.04 -10.40 -4.61
CA GLN A 105 9.30 -9.26 -3.72
C GLN A 105 8.18 -9.03 -2.71
N TRP A 106 6.99 -9.61 -2.91
CA TRP A 106 5.88 -9.49 -1.96
C TRP A 106 6.23 -10.05 -0.57
N PRO A 107 6.74 -11.29 -0.43
CA PRO A 107 7.20 -11.79 0.86
C PRO A 107 8.30 -10.94 1.50
N GLU A 108 9.22 -10.40 0.70
CA GLU A 108 10.31 -9.53 1.19
C GLU A 108 9.75 -8.23 1.79
N ALA A 109 8.88 -7.55 1.06
CA ALA A 109 8.25 -6.31 1.51
C ALA A 109 7.42 -6.53 2.78
N LEU A 110 6.61 -7.58 2.82
CA LEU A 110 5.79 -7.90 4.01
C LEU A 110 6.67 -8.26 5.23
N SER A 111 7.78 -8.96 5.01
CA SER A 111 8.74 -9.30 6.07
C SER A 111 9.43 -8.05 6.62
N GLU A 112 9.78 -7.09 5.77
CA GLU A 112 10.35 -5.81 6.20
C GLU A 112 9.35 -5.01 7.03
N MET A 113 8.07 -4.97 6.63
CA MET A 113 7.02 -4.32 7.43
C MET A 113 6.89 -4.95 8.81
N TYR A 114 6.89 -6.29 8.88
CA TYR A 114 6.84 -7.00 10.15
C TYR A 114 8.04 -6.68 11.04
N ARG A 115 9.25 -6.66 10.46
CA ARG A 115 10.50 -6.35 11.16
C ARG A 115 10.49 -4.95 11.77
N VAL A 116 10.05 -3.95 11.01
CA VAL A 116 10.11 -2.55 11.45
C VAL A 116 8.98 -2.18 12.41
N LEU A 117 7.88 -2.95 12.41
CA LEU A 117 6.81 -2.79 13.39
C LEU A 117 7.24 -3.23 14.78
N LYS A 118 6.97 -2.39 15.77
CA LYS A 118 7.02 -2.77 17.18
C LYS A 118 6.07 -3.95 17.45
N PRO A 119 6.34 -4.78 18.47
CA PRO A 119 5.29 -5.63 19.03
C PRO A 119 4.04 -4.80 19.37
N GLY A 120 2.85 -5.28 19.02
CA GLY A 120 1.59 -4.54 19.12
C GLY A 120 1.32 -3.55 17.97
N GLY A 121 2.28 -3.35 17.06
CA GLY A 121 2.12 -2.46 15.91
C GLY A 121 1.22 -3.05 14.83
N SER A 122 0.68 -2.18 13.97
CA SER A 122 -0.30 -2.55 12.95
C SER A 122 0.15 -2.23 11.53
N VAL A 123 -0.24 -3.06 10.56
CA VAL A 123 -0.05 -2.78 9.13
C VAL A 123 -1.37 -2.56 8.41
N GLN A 124 -1.38 -1.62 7.48
CA GLN A 124 -2.46 -1.34 6.56
C GLN A 124 -1.99 -1.50 5.11
N LEU A 125 -2.67 -2.35 4.35
CA LEU A 125 -2.41 -2.56 2.92
C LEU A 125 -3.65 -2.25 2.09
N LEU A 126 -3.48 -1.56 0.97
CA LEU A 126 -4.54 -1.32 -0.02
C LEU A 126 -4.07 -1.73 -1.40
N GLU A 127 -4.73 -2.71 -2.00
CA GLU A 127 -4.46 -3.18 -3.36
C GLU A 127 -5.73 -3.24 -4.19
N LEU A 128 -5.57 -3.18 -5.52
CA LEU A 128 -6.69 -3.27 -6.45
C LEU A 128 -6.95 -4.71 -6.85
N ASP A 129 -8.20 -5.15 -6.71
CA ASP A 129 -8.71 -6.29 -7.47
C ASP A 129 -9.24 -5.78 -8.81
N LEU A 130 -8.43 -5.91 -9.85
CA LEU A 130 -8.71 -5.37 -11.19
C LEU A 130 -9.93 -6.02 -11.88
N PHE A 131 -10.51 -7.09 -11.31
CA PHE A 131 -11.55 -7.89 -11.98
C PHE A 131 -12.81 -8.15 -11.16
N HIS A 132 -13.02 -7.46 -10.04
CA HIS A 132 -14.18 -7.69 -9.16
C HIS A 132 -14.98 -6.41 -8.85
N PRO A 133 -16.33 -6.44 -8.80
CA PRO A 133 -17.26 -7.46 -9.29
C PRO A 133 -17.91 -7.00 -10.61
N VAL A 134 -17.35 -7.41 -11.75
CA VAL A 134 -18.04 -7.34 -13.04
C VAL A 134 -18.81 -8.65 -13.25
N PRO A 135 -20.07 -8.64 -13.74
CA PRO A 135 -20.78 -9.86 -14.07
C PRO A 135 -19.96 -10.74 -15.01
N GLU A 136 -19.84 -12.03 -14.67
CA GLU A 136 -19.10 -12.98 -15.50
C GLU A 136 -19.75 -13.11 -16.87
N SER A 137 -18.91 -13.06 -17.90
CA SER A 137 -19.27 -13.33 -19.30
C SER A 137 -18.04 -13.92 -20.00
N PRO A 138 -18.20 -14.58 -21.16
CA PRO A 138 -17.06 -15.10 -21.91
C PRO A 138 -16.01 -14.01 -22.23
N VAL A 139 -16.46 -12.78 -22.49
CA VAL A 139 -15.56 -11.64 -22.75
C VAL A 139 -14.80 -11.23 -21.50
N VAL A 140 -15.48 -11.14 -20.35
CA VAL A 140 -14.86 -10.78 -19.07
C VAL A 140 -13.84 -11.85 -18.65
N SER A 141 -14.16 -13.13 -18.79
CA SER A 141 -13.22 -14.21 -18.48
C SER A 141 -12.00 -14.16 -19.40
N HIS A 142 -12.20 -14.03 -20.71
CA HIS A 142 -11.09 -13.95 -21.66
C HIS A 142 -10.19 -12.74 -21.37
N TYR A 143 -10.77 -11.57 -21.07
CA TYR A 143 -10.02 -10.37 -20.71
C TYR A 143 -9.21 -10.57 -19.41
N ARG A 144 -9.81 -11.17 -18.38
CA ARG A 144 -9.12 -11.53 -17.13
C ARG A 144 -7.95 -12.46 -17.39
N ASP A 145 -8.15 -13.52 -18.18
CA ASP A 145 -7.12 -14.53 -18.43
C ASP A 145 -5.94 -13.92 -19.21
N MET A 146 -6.23 -13.10 -20.22
CA MET A 146 -5.21 -12.34 -20.95
C MET A 146 -4.43 -11.38 -20.04
N HIS A 147 -5.12 -10.67 -19.14
CA HIS A 147 -4.48 -9.71 -18.25
C HIS A 147 -3.66 -10.41 -17.16
N ALA A 148 -4.16 -11.52 -16.61
CA ALA A 148 -3.43 -12.36 -15.67
C ALA A 148 -2.15 -12.92 -16.31
N ALA A 149 -2.25 -13.42 -17.56
CA ALA A 149 -1.09 -13.88 -18.32
C ALA A 149 -0.09 -12.74 -18.59
N SER A 150 -0.56 -11.56 -18.97
CA SER A 150 0.30 -10.40 -19.27
C SER A 150 1.07 -9.92 -18.05
N LEU A 151 0.39 -9.75 -16.90
CA LEU A 151 1.05 -9.34 -15.65
C LEU A 151 2.02 -10.41 -15.17
N SER A 152 1.62 -11.68 -15.22
CA SER A 152 2.49 -12.78 -14.80
C SER A 152 3.73 -12.93 -15.69
N ALA A 153 3.61 -12.67 -17.00
CA ALA A 153 4.73 -12.73 -17.94
C ALA A 153 5.83 -11.70 -17.65
N VAL A 154 5.48 -10.57 -17.01
CA VAL A 154 6.44 -9.56 -16.54
C VAL A 154 6.82 -9.74 -15.07
N GLY A 155 6.43 -10.86 -14.45
CA GLY A 155 6.76 -11.20 -13.07
C GLY A 155 5.88 -10.55 -12.00
N LEU A 156 4.85 -9.81 -12.37
CA LEU A 156 3.94 -9.18 -11.41
C LEU A 156 2.94 -10.20 -10.82
N LEU A 157 2.54 -9.96 -9.57
CA LEU A 157 1.53 -10.77 -8.89
C LEU A 157 0.12 -10.26 -9.23
N TYR A 158 -0.48 -10.82 -10.29
CA TYR A 158 -1.76 -10.32 -10.83
C TYR A 158 -2.93 -10.35 -9.83
N ASP A 159 -2.89 -11.24 -8.84
CA ASP A 159 -3.92 -11.45 -7.82
C ASP A 159 -3.43 -11.09 -6.41
N ALA A 160 -2.48 -10.15 -6.30
CA ALA A 160 -1.90 -9.71 -5.04
C ALA A 160 -2.97 -9.42 -3.98
N ALA A 161 -3.99 -8.62 -4.31
CA ALA A 161 -5.09 -8.26 -3.40
C ALA A 161 -5.78 -9.49 -2.76
N LYS A 162 -5.91 -10.60 -3.49
CA LYS A 162 -6.55 -11.84 -3.00
C LYS A 162 -5.61 -12.68 -2.14
N LYS A 163 -4.30 -12.52 -2.30
CA LYS A 163 -3.27 -13.30 -1.60
C LYS A 163 -2.74 -12.61 -0.35
N LEU A 164 -2.95 -11.30 -0.19
CA LEU A 164 -2.38 -10.55 0.92
C LEU A 164 -2.70 -11.13 2.28
N SER A 165 -3.95 -11.55 2.52
CA SER A 165 -4.34 -12.10 3.81
C SER A 165 -3.56 -13.37 4.17
N THR A 166 -3.34 -14.24 3.18
CA THR A 166 -2.52 -15.46 3.34
C THR A 166 -1.05 -15.10 3.57
N MET A 167 -0.48 -14.24 2.72
CA MET A 167 0.94 -13.85 2.83
C MET A 167 1.25 -13.14 4.15
N LEU A 168 0.33 -12.30 4.65
CA LEU A 168 0.45 -11.66 5.96
C LEU A 168 0.48 -12.69 7.09
N GLY A 169 -0.40 -13.69 7.04
CA GLY A 169 -0.39 -14.80 8.00
C GLY A 169 0.88 -15.64 7.96
N GLU A 170 1.43 -15.89 6.75
CA GLU A 170 2.70 -16.63 6.57
C GLU A 170 3.91 -15.88 7.15
N VAL A 171 3.91 -14.55 7.10
CA VAL A 171 4.97 -13.70 7.72
C VAL A 171 4.83 -13.67 9.26
N GLY A 172 3.64 -13.91 9.79
CA GLY A 172 3.38 -13.98 11.23
C GLY A 172 2.49 -12.85 11.77
N PHE A 173 1.82 -12.08 10.91
CA PHE A 173 0.78 -11.16 11.34
C PHE A 173 -0.44 -11.92 11.86
N THR A 174 -1.10 -11.34 12.86
CA THR A 174 -2.32 -11.84 13.50
C THR A 174 -3.52 -10.98 13.13
N ASP A 175 -4.72 -11.46 13.48
CA ASP A 175 -5.99 -10.72 13.33
C ASP A 175 -6.17 -10.07 11.94
N VAL A 176 -5.80 -10.85 10.91
CA VAL A 176 -5.78 -10.39 9.52
C VAL A 176 -7.20 -10.15 9.01
N MET A 177 -7.59 -8.88 8.90
CA MET A 177 -8.90 -8.47 8.40
C MET A 177 -8.82 -8.04 6.95
N THR A 178 -9.77 -8.46 6.11
CA THR A 178 -9.87 -8.04 4.70
C THR A 178 -11.23 -7.44 4.42
N VAL A 179 -11.23 -6.24 3.84
CA VAL A 179 -12.45 -5.57 3.37
C VAL A 179 -12.32 -5.25 1.89
N THR A 180 -13.29 -5.71 1.09
CA THR A 180 -13.39 -5.35 -0.32
C THR A 180 -14.49 -4.31 -0.51
N LYS A 181 -14.14 -3.17 -1.11
CA LYS A 181 -15.11 -2.14 -1.50
C LYS A 181 -15.08 -1.92 -3.01
N PRO A 182 -16.24 -1.74 -3.67
CA PRO A 182 -16.26 -1.32 -5.06
C PRO A 182 -15.54 0.02 -5.22
N THR A 183 -14.66 0.13 -6.22
CA THR A 183 -14.05 1.40 -6.62
C THR A 183 -14.76 1.89 -7.89
N PRO A 184 -15.87 2.63 -7.76
CA PRO A 184 -16.58 3.12 -8.93
C PRO A 184 -15.71 4.12 -9.69
N VAL A 185 -15.47 3.86 -10.97
CA VAL A 185 -14.78 4.78 -11.88
C VAL A 185 -15.70 5.11 -13.04
N GLY A 186 -15.73 6.40 -13.40
CA GLY A 186 -16.43 6.88 -14.59
C GLY A 186 -17.82 7.45 -14.32
N LYS A 187 -18.38 8.06 -15.37
CA LYS A 187 -19.57 8.93 -15.30
C LYS A 187 -20.84 8.26 -14.76
N LYS A 188 -20.92 6.92 -14.80
CA LYS A 188 -22.07 6.15 -14.34
C LYS A 188 -22.27 6.20 -12.81
N TRP A 189 -21.28 6.67 -12.07
CA TRP A 189 -21.27 6.69 -10.61
C TRP A 189 -21.26 8.11 -10.02
N ASP A 190 -21.65 9.11 -10.81
CA ASP A 190 -21.75 10.52 -10.43
C ASP A 190 -20.51 11.02 -9.67
N GLU A 191 -20.70 11.64 -8.50
CA GLU A 191 -19.63 12.22 -7.68
C GLU A 191 -18.63 11.17 -7.19
N LYS A 192 -19.10 9.96 -6.85
CA LYS A 192 -18.23 8.84 -6.45
C LYS A 192 -17.34 8.36 -7.61
N GLY A 193 -17.88 8.35 -8.83
CA GLY A 193 -17.14 8.00 -10.04
C GLY A 193 -16.07 9.03 -10.42
N LEU A 194 -16.34 10.31 -10.15
CA LEU A 194 -15.39 11.41 -10.32
C LEU A 194 -14.27 11.36 -9.28
N GLN A 195 -14.60 11.11 -8.01
CA GLN A 195 -13.63 10.92 -6.93
C GLN A 195 -12.74 9.70 -7.18
N GLY A 196 -13.31 8.57 -7.59
CA GLY A 196 -12.54 7.38 -7.99
C GLY A 196 -11.60 7.65 -9.15
N ALA A 197 -12.04 8.38 -10.18
CA ALA A 197 -11.18 8.77 -11.29
C ALA A 197 -10.05 9.74 -10.89
N LYS A 198 -10.31 10.64 -9.93
CA LYS A 198 -9.30 11.54 -9.35
C LYS A 198 -8.26 10.74 -8.56
N ALA A 199 -8.69 9.83 -7.67
CA ALA A 199 -7.79 8.96 -6.90
C ALA A 199 -6.92 8.08 -7.81
N TYR A 200 -7.48 7.51 -8.89
CA TYR A 200 -6.71 6.78 -9.91
C TYR A 200 -5.69 7.70 -10.61
N ARG A 201 -6.08 8.92 -10.97
CA ARG A 201 -5.16 9.89 -11.61
C ARG A 201 -4.08 10.36 -10.65
N GLU A 202 -4.35 10.48 -9.36
CA GLU A 202 -3.32 10.85 -8.38
C GLU A 202 -2.37 9.70 -8.10
N ALA A 203 -2.87 8.46 -8.07
CA ALA A 203 -2.07 7.26 -7.92
C ALA A 203 -1.16 6.98 -9.14
N PHE A 204 -1.64 7.20 -10.37
CA PHE A 204 -0.95 6.78 -11.60
C PHE A 204 -0.60 7.92 -12.57
N GLY A 205 -1.10 9.14 -12.37
CA GLY A 205 -1.01 10.24 -13.34
C GLY A 205 0.38 10.88 -13.49
N ASN A 206 1.27 10.64 -12.52
CA ASN A 206 2.67 11.06 -12.60
C ASN A 206 3.61 9.91 -13.05
N TRP A 207 3.07 8.74 -13.40
CA TRP A 207 3.89 7.62 -13.85
C TRP A 207 4.39 7.87 -15.28
N ARG A 208 5.52 8.57 -15.37
CA ARG A 208 6.29 8.64 -16.62
C ARG A 208 6.96 7.30 -16.84
N ILE A 209 6.45 6.53 -17.80
CA ILE A 209 7.15 5.35 -18.32
C ILE A 209 8.49 5.84 -18.86
N SER A 210 9.56 5.62 -18.09
CA SER A 210 10.93 5.74 -18.57
C SER A 210 11.19 4.56 -19.50
N SER A 211 10.73 4.66 -20.75
CA SER A 211 11.14 3.76 -21.82
C SER A 211 12.60 4.07 -22.22
N LYS A 212 13.54 3.58 -21.42
CA LYS A 212 14.87 3.26 -21.97
C LYS A 212 14.89 1.79 -22.29
N SER A 213 14.43 1.48 -23.51
CA SER A 213 14.77 0.25 -24.20
C SER A 213 16.29 0.06 -24.17
N ARG A 214 16.76 -0.94 -23.41
CA ARG A 214 18.03 -1.59 -23.70
C ARG A 214 17.68 -2.93 -24.34
N LEU A 215 17.58 -2.90 -25.66
CA LEU A 215 17.86 -4.08 -26.48
C LEU A 215 19.32 -3.93 -26.90
N HIS A 216 20.16 -4.83 -26.39
CA HIS A 216 21.39 -5.26 -27.02
C HIS A 216 21.21 -6.72 -27.41
#